data_AF-A0A933BYY2-F1
#
_entry.id   AF-A0A933BYY2-F1
#
_cell.length_a   1.000
_cell.length_b   1.000
_cell.length_c   1.000
_cell.angle_alpha   90.00
_cell.angle_beta   90.00
_cell.angle_gamma   90.00
#
_symmetry.space_group_name_H-M   'P 1'
#
loop_
_entity.id
_entity.type
_entity.pdbx_description
1 polymer ?
#
loop_
_entity_poly.entity_id
_entity_poly.type
_entity_poly.pdbx_seq_one_letter_code
_entity_poly.pdbx_strand_id
1 'polypeptide(L)' 'MTMLSCQKQLFSLPDNVHYLNCAYMSPLLRRVEQAGIEGLRRKRLPAGIAPEDFFR' A
#
# COMPACT_ATOMS: atom_id res chain seq x y z
N MET A 1 -3.61 -27.62 -11.00
CA MET A 1 -3.26 -26.19 -10.81
C MET A 1 -4.43 -25.49 -10.17
N THR A 2 -4.23 -24.81 -9.03
CA THR A 2 -5.29 -24.07 -8.35
C THR A 2 -5.44 -22.70 -9.01
N MET A 3 -6.68 -22.30 -9.36
CA MET A 3 -6.97 -20.96 -9.86
C MET A 3 -6.68 -19.93 -8.75
N LEU A 4 -6.00 -18.85 -9.11
CA LEU A 4 -5.83 -17.71 -8.19
C LEU A 4 -7.17 -16.99 -8.03
N SER A 5 -7.52 -16.65 -6.80
CA SER A 5 -8.69 -15.79 -6.53
C SER A 5 -8.41 -14.36 -6.99
N CYS A 6 -9.39 -13.72 -7.62
CA CYS A 6 -9.27 -12.33 -8.05
C CYS A 6 -9.14 -11.40 -6.83
N GLN A 7 -8.17 -10.48 -6.87
CA GLN A 7 -7.87 -9.53 -5.79
C GLN A 7 -8.09 -8.07 -6.21
N LYS A 8 -8.82 -7.80 -7.30
CA LYS A 8 -9.05 -6.44 -7.82
C LYS A 8 -9.56 -5.49 -6.74
N GLN A 9 -10.42 -5.96 -5.84
CA GLN A 9 -11.00 -5.19 -4.73
C GLN A 9 -9.98 -4.62 -3.74
N LEU A 10 -8.74 -5.15 -3.70
CA LEU A 10 -7.68 -4.67 -2.82
C LEU A 10 -6.98 -3.41 -3.35
N PHE A 11 -7.25 -3.02 -4.59
CA PHE A 11 -6.65 -1.88 -5.28
C PHE A 11 -7.69 -0.78 -5.52
N SER A 12 -7.22 0.42 -5.79
CA SER A 12 -8.06 1.61 -6.06
C SER A 12 -8.05 2.01 -7.54
N LEU A 13 -7.87 1.04 -8.45
CA LEU A 13 -7.93 1.28 -9.89
C LEU A 13 -9.37 1.54 -10.34
N PRO A 14 -9.59 2.40 -11.36
CA PRO A 14 -10.91 2.59 -11.94
C PRO A 14 -11.49 1.29 -12.49
N ASP A 15 -12.81 1.10 -12.36
CA ASP A 15 -13.45 -0.19 -12.70
C ASP A 15 -13.30 -0.60 -14.16
N ASN A 16 -13.24 0.38 -15.06
CA ASN A 16 -13.14 0.23 -16.50
C ASN A 16 -11.69 0.26 -17.03
N VAL A 17 -10.68 0.22 -16.15
CA VAL A 17 -9.26 0.25 -16.54
C VAL A 17 -8.60 -1.11 -16.32
N HIS A 18 -7.93 -1.62 -17.36
CA HIS A 18 -7.04 -2.77 -17.29
C HIS A 18 -5.60 -2.30 -17.28
N TYR A 19 -5.02 -2.14 -16.09
CA TYR A 19 -3.67 -1.64 -15.93
C TYR A 19 -2.64 -2.76 -16.13
N LEU A 20 -1.88 -2.71 -17.23
CA LEU A 20 -0.90 -3.74 -17.60
C LEU A 20 0.56 -3.34 -17.31
N ASN A 21 0.85 -2.04 -17.10
CA ASN A 21 2.20 -1.52 -16.95
C ASN A 21 2.80 -1.73 -15.53
N CYS A 22 2.49 -2.85 -14.89
CA CYS A 22 2.91 -3.16 -13.52
C CYS A 22 4.43 -3.30 -13.35
N ALA A 23 5.14 -3.64 -14.43
CA ALA A 23 6.61 -3.74 -14.42
C ALA A 23 7.28 -2.36 -14.31
N TYR A 24 6.66 -1.32 -14.86
CA TYR A 24 7.11 0.06 -14.68
C TYR A 24 6.67 0.60 -13.31
N MET A 25 5.39 0.43 -12.96
CA MET A 25 4.85 0.85 -11.68
C MET A 25 3.67 -0.01 -11.28
N SER A 26 3.75 -0.68 -10.13
CA SER A 26 2.61 -1.46 -9.63
C SER A 26 1.57 -0.55 -8.94
N PRO A 27 0.26 -0.83 -9.07
CA PRO A 27 -0.74 -0.17 -8.25
C PRO A 27 -0.53 -0.53 -6.78
N LEU A 28 -0.69 0.44 -5.89
CA LEU A 28 -0.62 0.17 -4.46
C LEU A 28 -1.87 -0.56 -3.98
N LEU A 29 -1.68 -1.54 -3.10
CA LEU A 29 -2.76 -2.06 -2.28
C LEU A 29 -3.29 -0.93 -1.40
N ARG A 30 -4.61 -0.88 -1.17
CA ARG A 30 -5.25 0.07 -0.25
C ARG A 30 -4.60 0.07 1.13
N ARG A 31 -4.24 -1.12 1.64
CA ARG A 31 -3.56 -1.26 2.94
C ARG A 31 -2.16 -0.64 2.95
N VAL A 32 -1.41 -0.75 1.86
CA VAL A 32 -0.06 -0.20 1.74
C VAL A 32 -0.13 1.33 1.64
N GLU A 33 -1.08 1.85 0.85
CA GLU A 33 -1.37 3.29 0.79
C GLU A 33 -1.69 3.85 2.18
N GLN A 34 -2.60 3.21 2.94
CA GLN A 34 -2.95 3.61 4.30
C GLN A 34 -1.74 3.60 5.24
N ALA A 35 -0.91 2.55 5.21
CA ALA A 35 0.30 2.47 6.02
C ALA A 35 1.31 3.58 5.67
N GLY A 36 1.43 3.93 4.39
CA GLY A 36 2.27 5.05 3.94
C GLY A 36 1.79 6.39 4.49
N ILE A 37 0.47 6.65 4.44
CA ILE A 37 -0.14 7.86 5.00
C ILE A 37 0.12 7.95 6.51
N GLU A 38 -0.06 6.84 7.23
CA GLU A 38 0.17 6.80 8.68
C GLU A 38 1.65 7.04 9.02
N GLY A 39 2.56 6.42 8.27
CA GLY A 39 4.00 6.67 8.40
C GLY A 39 4.35 8.15 8.20
N LEU A 40 3.76 8.82 7.20
CA LEU A 40 3.96 10.25 6.97
C LEU A 40 3.42 11.10 8.13
N ARG A 41 2.26 10.75 8.68
CA ARG A 41 1.68 11.44 9.84
C ARG A 41 2.56 11.32 11.08
N ARG A 42 3.09 10.13 11.37
CA ARG A 42 4.03 9.92 12.48
C ARG A 42 5.32 10.72 12.29
N LYS A 43 5.89 10.69 11.08
CA LYS A 43 7.12 11.43 10.73
C LYS A 43 6.95 12.95 10.80
N ARG A 44 5.72 13.48 10.76
CA ARG A 44 5.44 14.91 10.96
C ARG A 44 5.92 15.42 12.32
N LEU A 45 5.83 14.59 13.36
CA LEU A 45 6.27 14.93 14.73
C LEU A 45 7.23 13.84 15.24
N PRO A 46 8.51 13.88 14.85
CA PRO A 46 9.45 12.80 15.14
C PRO A 46 9.78 12.64 16.62
N ALA A 47 9.50 13.65 17.46
CA ALA A 47 9.74 13.60 18.91
C ALA A 47 8.97 12.47 19.63
N GLY A 48 7.89 11.96 19.03
CA GLY A 48 7.13 10.83 19.55
C GLY A 48 7.55 9.47 19.00
N ILE A 49 8.60 9.39 18.18
CA ILE A 49 9.11 8.13 17.61
C ILE A 49 10.25 7.64 18.48
N ALA A 50 10.09 6.47 19.09
CA ALA A 50 11.10 5.86 19.95
C ALA A 50 11.89 4.76 19.19
N PRO A 51 13.09 4.36 19.64
CA PRO A 51 13.87 3.30 19.00
C PRO A 51 13.08 1.99 18.78
N GLU A 52 12.17 1.65 19.70
CA GLU A 52 11.36 0.44 19.64
C GLU A 52 10.37 0.45 18.46
N ASP A 53 9.96 1.63 17.99
CA ASP A 53 9.04 1.78 16.87
C ASP A 53 9.62 1.34 15.52
N PHE A 54 10.94 1.21 15.42
CA PHE A 54 11.62 0.80 14.19
C PHE A 54 11.69 -0.73 14.02
N PHE A 55 11.44 -1.48 15.08
CA PHE A 55 11.62 -2.95 15.12
C PHE A 55 10.31 -3.73 15.35
N ARG A 56 9.16 -3.05 15.23
CA ARG A 56 7.82 -3.66 15.32
C ARG A 56 7.28 -4.09 13.96
#